data_AF-A0A2H0FE25-F1
#
_entry.id   AF-A0A2H0FE25-F1
#
_cell.length_a   1.000
_cell.length_b   1.000
_cell.length_c   1.000
_cell.angle_alpha   90.00
_cell.angle_beta   90.00
_cell.angle_gamma   90.00
#
_symmetry.space_group_name_H-M   'P 1'
#
loop_
_entity.id
_entity.type
_entity.pdbx_description
1 polymer ?
#
loop_
_entity_poly.entity_id
_entity_poly.type
_entity_poly.pdbx_seq_one_letter_code
_entity_poly.pdbx_strand_id
1 'polypeptide(L)' 'MERETHTIDAAGKVLGRLAAEIAVLLHGKNKIDFFPYKDMGDFVVVKNVSKLKITGKKM' A
#
# COMPACT_ATOMS: atom_id res chain seq x y z
N MET A 1 -11.07 -11.12 13.29
CA MET A 1 -10.65 -10.36 12.11
C MET A 1 -9.59 -11.15 11.42
N GLU A 2 -9.87 -11.57 10.20
CA GLU A 2 -8.87 -12.19 9.35
C GLU A 2 -8.10 -11.07 8.65
N ARG A 3 -6.78 -11.20 8.58
CA ARG A 3 -5.94 -10.27 7.82
C ARG A 3 -5.84 -10.81 6.41
N GLU A 4 -6.25 -10.02 5.45
CA GLU A 4 -6.11 -10.37 4.05
C GLU A 4 -4.68 -10.04 3.57
N THR A 5 -4.23 -10.71 2.53
CA THR A 5 -2.95 -10.40 1.89
C THR A 5 -3.20 -9.83 0.51
N HIS A 6 -2.87 -8.56 0.33
CA HIS A 6 -2.99 -7.85 -0.95
C HIS A 6 -1.68 -7.92 -1.70
N THR A 7 -1.70 -8.44 -2.93
CA THR A 7 -0.53 -8.41 -3.82
C THR A 7 -0.67 -7.26 -4.81
N ILE A 8 0.31 -6.36 -4.85
CA ILE A 8 0.28 -5.16 -5.70
C ILE A 8 1.49 -5.15 -6.65
N ASP A 9 1.23 -4.88 -7.93
CA ASP A 9 2.27 -4.68 -8.94
C ASP A 9 2.70 -3.21 -9.00
N ALA A 10 3.98 -2.95 -8.73
CA ALA A 10 4.59 -1.62 -8.76
C ALA A 10 4.94 -1.13 -10.18
N ALA A 11 4.86 -1.99 -11.20
CA ALA A 11 5.29 -1.64 -12.55
C ALA A 11 4.52 -0.43 -13.11
N GLY A 12 5.25 0.62 -13.51
CA GLY A 12 4.67 1.83 -14.11
C GLY A 12 3.90 2.74 -13.15
N LYS A 13 3.80 2.39 -11.86
CA LYS A 13 3.17 3.21 -10.82
C LYS A 13 4.12 4.29 -10.32
N VAL A 14 3.57 5.41 -9.86
CA VAL A 14 4.35 6.51 -9.27
C VAL A 14 4.58 6.25 -7.79
N LEU A 15 5.82 6.34 -7.32
CA LEU A 15 6.23 6.02 -5.93
C LEU A 15 5.27 6.58 -4.87
N GLY A 16 5.08 7.90 -4.86
CA GLY A 16 4.30 8.56 -3.81
C GLY A 16 2.82 8.16 -3.81
N ARG A 17 2.23 7.94 -4.99
CA ARG A 17 0.83 7.54 -5.10
C ARG A 17 0.63 6.11 -4.62
N LEU A 18 1.51 5.22 -5.05
CA LEU A 18 1.50 3.82 -4.62
C LEU A 18 1.68 3.70 -3.10
N ALA A 19 2.63 4.45 -2.53
CA ALA A 19 2.88 4.44 -1.09
C ALA A 19 1.67 4.90 -0.28
N ALA A 20 0.96 5.95 -0.72
CA ALA A 20 -0.23 6.45 -0.05
C ALA A 20 -1.37 5.41 -0.05
N GLU A 21 -1.59 4.73 -1.18
CA GLU A 21 -2.59 3.65 -1.28
C GLU A 21 -2.24 2.47 -0.35
N ILE A 22 -0.98 2.05 -0.34
CA ILE A 22 -0.51 0.96 0.53
C ILE A 22 -0.70 1.32 2.01
N ALA A 23 -0.42 2.55 2.42
CA ALA A 23 -0.58 2.98 3.81
C ALA A 23 -2.03 2.86 4.31
N VAL A 24 -3.02 3.08 3.44
CA VAL A 24 -4.44 2.90 3.78
C VAL A 24 -4.76 1.44 4.10
N LEU A 25 -4.24 0.51 3.29
CA LEU A 25 -4.42 -0.94 3.47
C LEU A 25 -3.71 -1.44 4.74
N LEU A 26 -2.46 -1.00 4.96
CA LEU A 26 -1.69 -1.35 6.15
C LEU A 26 -2.32 -0.80 7.43
N HIS A 27 -3.03 0.32 7.38
CA HIS A 27 -3.76 0.84 8.54
C HIS A 27 -5.17 0.22 8.68
N GLY A 28 -5.67 -0.50 7.67
CA GLY A 28 -7.03 -1.04 7.67
C GLY A 28 -8.12 0.03 7.51
N LYS A 29 -7.76 1.24 7.08
CA LYS A 29 -8.70 2.37 6.89
C LYS A 29 -9.73 2.13 5.78
N ASN A 30 -9.50 1.12 4.95
CA ASN A 30 -10.44 0.64 3.93
C ASN A 30 -11.57 -0.23 4.51
N LYS A 31 -11.45 -0.72 5.76
CA LYS A 31 -12.45 -1.60 6.38
C LYS A 31 -13.50 -0.80 7.14
N ILE A 32 -14.73 -1.29 7.12
CA ILE A 32 -15.89 -0.66 7.79
C ILE A 32 -15.74 -0.69 9.31
N ASP A 33 -15.04 -1.69 9.83
CA ASP A 33 -14.79 -1.93 11.25
C ASP A 33 -13.44 -1.34 11.73
N PHE A 34 -12.95 -0.30 11.05
CA PHE A 34 -11.73 0.41 11.43
C PHE A 34 -11.85 1.08 12.80
N PHE A 35 -10.93 0.73 13.70
CA PHE A 35 -10.73 1.44 14.97
C PHE A 35 -9.35 2.10 14.99
N PRO A 36 -9.25 3.42 15.24
CA PRO A 36 -7.98 4.15 15.13
C PRO A 36 -6.92 3.73 16.17
N TYR A 37 -7.32 3.09 17.27
CA TYR A 37 -6.43 2.65 18.34
C TYR A 37 -6.01 1.17 18.22
N LYS A 38 -6.52 0.43 17.22
CA LYS A 38 -6.29 -1.01 17.08
C LYS A 38 -5.70 -1.31 15.71
N ASP A 39 -4.66 -2.15 15.67
CA ASP A 39 -4.07 -2.60 14.41
C ASP A 39 -4.97 -3.65 13.72
N MET A 40 -5.69 -3.20 12.71
CA MET A 40 -6.65 -3.98 11.93
C MET A 40 -6.26 -4.04 10.44
N GLY A 41 -5.03 -3.66 10.13
CA GLY A 41 -4.48 -3.63 8.80
C GLY A 41 -4.37 -4.99 8.13
N ASP A 42 -4.22 -4.95 6.82
CA ASP A 42 -3.94 -6.11 5.99
C ASP A 42 -2.45 -6.20 5.65
N PHE A 43 -2.01 -7.36 5.20
CA PHE A 43 -0.66 -7.53 4.68
C PHE A 43 -0.60 -7.08 3.23
N VAL A 44 0.51 -6.42 2.84
CA VAL A 44 0.72 -5.97 1.47
C VAL A 44 2.04 -6.51 0.95
N VAL A 45 1.99 -7.21 -0.18
CA VAL A 45 3.16 -7.72 -0.90
C VAL A 45 3.30 -6.97 -2.21
N VAL A 46 4.41 -6.26 -2.37
CA VAL A 46 4.68 -5.48 -3.59
C VAL A 46 5.64 -6.22 -4.51
N LYS A 47 5.28 -6.37 -5.79
CA LYS A 47 6.10 -7.01 -6.83
C LYS A 47 6.59 -5.99 -7.86
N ASN A 48 7.66 -6.32 -8.59
CA ASN A 48 8.24 -5.50 -9.67
C ASN A 48 8.65 -4.07 -9.26
N VAL A 49 9.17 -3.89 -8.04
CA VAL A 49 9.56 -2.58 -7.49
C VAL A 49 10.59 -1.85 -8.37
N SER A 50 11.43 -2.58 -9.11
CA SER A 50 12.42 -2.01 -10.03
C SER A 50 11.82 -1.25 -11.22
N LYS A 51 10.56 -1.52 -11.60
CA LYS A 51 9.87 -0.89 -12.73
C LYS A 51 9.01 0.32 -12.32
N LEU A 52 9.19 0.78 -11.09
CA LEU A 52 8.41 1.86 -10.49
C LEU A 52 8.92 3.22 -11.00
N LYS A 53 7.99 4.16 -11.25
CA LYS A 53 8.30 5.49 -11.78
C LYS A 53 8.55 6.48 -10.66
N ILE A 54 9.71 7.10 -10.67
CA ILE A 54 10.02 8.28 -9.85
C ILE A 54 9.84 9.50 -10.74
N THR A 55 9.03 10.45 -10.30
CA THR A 55 8.78 11.70 -11.03
C THR A 55 9.65 12.84 -10.50
N GLY A 56 10.04 13.76 -11.38
CA GLY A 56 10.91 14.90 -11.07
C GLY A 56 12.40 14.56 -11.09
N LYS A 57 13.24 15.53 -10.71
CA LYS A 57 14.70 15.40 -10.64
C LYS A 57 15.10 14.83 -9.26
N LYS A 58 14.66 13.60 -8.99
CA LYS A 58 14.80 12.91 -7.69
C LYS A 58 15.70 11.67 -7.73
N MET A 59 16.29 11.41 -8.90
CA MET A 59 17.46 10.57 -9.05
C MET A 59 18.71 11.43 -9.06
#